data_AF-A0A937AXW0-F1
#
_entry.id   AF-A0A937AXW0-F1
#
_cell.length_a   1.000
_cell.length_b   1.000
_cell.length_c   1.000
_cell.angle_alpha   90.00
_cell.angle_beta   90.00
_cell.angle_gamma   90.00
#
_symmetry.space_group_name_H-M   'P 1'
#
loop_
_entity.id
_entity.type
_entity.pdbx_description
1 polymer ?
#
loop_
_entity_poly.entity_id
_entity_poly.type
_entity_poly.pdbx_seq_one_letter_code
_entity_poly.pdbx_strand_id
1 'polypeptide(L)' 'MRIAINAIFLQNNPMEGYGHYTAEVLRRMVTSHPEDEFLLLYDRAWETPFITA' A
#
# COMPACT_ATOMS: atom_id res chain seq x y z
N MET A 1 14.53 8.51 -0.33
CA MET A 1 13.71 9.37 -1.24
C MET A 1 12.25 9.30 -0.81
N ARG A 2 11.44 10.33 -1.04
CA ARG A 2 10.00 10.30 -0.73
C ARG A 2 9.20 9.85 -1.95
N ILE A 3 8.45 8.75 -1.84
CA ILE A 3 7.71 8.13 -2.93
C ILE A 3 6.23 8.11 -2.55
N ALA A 4 5.43 8.90 -3.27
CA ALA A 4 3.98 8.88 -3.12
C ALA A 4 3.37 7.82 -4.04
N ILE A 5 2.53 6.95 -3.48
CA ILE A 5 1.86 5.87 -4.20
C ILE A 5 0.36 6.09 -4.09
N ASN A 6 -0.31 6.18 -5.24
CA ASN A 6 -1.76 6.15 -5.28
C ASN A 6 -2.24 4.75 -4.88
N ALA A 7 -2.92 4.67 -3.75
CA ALA A 7 -3.35 3.43 -3.13
C ALA A 7 -4.87 3.22 -3.28
N ILE A 8 -5.50 3.79 -4.32
CA ILE A 8 -6.95 3.68 -4.60
C ILE A 8 -7.43 2.22 -4.69
N PHE A 9 -6.55 1.29 -5.06
CA PHE A 9 -6.86 -0.14 -5.17
C PHE A 9 -6.47 -0.97 -3.93
N LEU A 10 -5.84 -0.36 -2.92
CA LEU A 10 -5.43 -1.01 -1.67
C LEU A 10 -6.41 -0.67 -0.53
N GLN A 11 -7.71 -0.89 -0.77
CA GLN A 11 -8.77 -0.53 0.18
C GLN A 11 -9.34 -1.76 0.91
N ASN A 12 -10.00 -1.53 2.05
CA ASN A 12 -10.58 -2.54 2.95
C ASN A 12 -11.78 -3.35 2.41
N ASN A 13 -12.08 -3.27 1.13
CA ASN A 13 -13.02 -4.22 0.52
C ASN A 13 -12.30 -5.55 0.27
N PRO A 14 -12.98 -6.70 0.08
CA PRO A 14 -12.30 -7.93 -0.29
C PRO A 14 -11.38 -7.67 -1.47
N MET A 15 -10.07 -7.83 -1.24
CA MET A 15 -9.05 -7.62 -2.24
C MET A 15 -9.16 -8.76 -3.25
N GLU A 16 -9.74 -8.49 -4.42
CA GLU A 16 -9.83 -9.48 -5.49
C GLU A 16 -8.63 -9.38 -6.43
N GLY A 17 -8.15 -10.53 -6.91
CA GLY A 17 -7.19 -10.65 -8.01
C GLY A 17 -5.93 -9.77 -7.86
N TYR A 18 -5.89 -8.67 -8.62
CA TYR A 18 -4.73 -7.78 -8.73
C TYR A 18 -4.41 -7.01 -7.43
N GLY A 19 -5.37 -6.85 -6.50
CA GLY A 19 -5.10 -6.24 -5.20
C GLY A 19 -3.99 -6.98 -4.43
N HIS A 20 -4.06 -8.32 -4.38
CA HIS A 20 -3.04 -9.14 -3.74
C HIS A 20 -1.67 -9.02 -4.42
N TYR A 21 -1.65 -8.97 -5.74
CA TYR A 21 -0.43 -8.77 -6.52
C TYR A 21 0.21 -7.40 -6.20
N THR A 22 -0.58 -6.32 -6.21
CA THR A 22 -0.11 -4.97 -5.89
C THR A 22 0.44 -4.89 -4.47
N ALA A 23 -0.24 -5.50 -3.49
CA ALA A 23 0.22 -5.53 -2.11
C ALA A 23 1.56 -6.27 -1.95
N GLU A 24 1.75 -7.42 -2.62
CA GLU A 24 3.00 -8.17 -2.55
C GLU A 24 4.16 -7.42 -3.25
N VAL A 25 3.90 -6.78 -4.40
CA VAL A 25 4.89 -5.94 -5.08
C VAL A 25 5.30 -4.77 -4.18
N LEU A 26 4.33 -4.09 -3.56
CA LEU A 26 4.59 -3.01 -2.62
C LEU A 26 5.42 -3.48 -1.43
N ARG A 27 5.06 -4.62 -0.81
CA ARG A 27 5.80 -5.21 0.30
C ARG A 27 7.26 -5.46 -0.05
N ARG A 28 7.53 -5.98 -1.25
CA ARG A 28 8.90 -6.23 -1.73
C ARG A 28 9.68 -4.93 -1.94
N MET A 29 9.06 -3.91 -2.56
CA MET A 29 9.71 -2.62 -2.79
C MET A 29 10.10 -1.91 -1.49
N VAL A 30 9.19 -1.90 -0.50
CA VAL A 30 9.45 -1.30 0.82
C VAL A 30 10.54 -2.06 1.56
N THR A 31 10.52 -3.40 1.48
CA THR A 31 11.55 -4.24 2.13
C THR A 31 12.93 -4.06 1.49
N SER A 32 12.99 -3.87 0.17
CA SER A 32 14.27 -3.73 -0.56
C SER A 32 14.89 -2.34 -0.46
N HIS A 33 14.09 -1.30 -0.15
CA HIS A 33 14.55 0.09 -0.03
C HIS A 33 14.10 0.69 1.31
N PRO A 34 14.64 0.22 2.44
CA PRO A 34 14.29 0.71 3.77
C PRO A 34 14.68 2.19 4.00
N GLU A 35 15.57 2.75 3.19
CA GLU A 35 16.00 4.15 3.20
C GLU A 35 14.99 5.11 2.55
N ASP A 36 14.00 4.58 1.83
CA ASP A 36 12.95 5.35 1.17
C ASP A 36 11.69 5.47 2.05
N GLU A 37 11.03 6.62 1.95
CA GLU A 37 9.75 6.89 2.62
C GLU A 37 8.61 6.67 1.63
N PHE A 38 7.79 5.65 1.87
CA PHE A 38 6.64 5.33 1.02
C PHE A 38 5.35 5.88 1.62
N LEU A 39 4.72 6.84 0.93
CA LEU A 39 3.45 7.45 1.34
C LEU A 39 2.30 6.86 0.53
N LEU A 40 1.40 6.12 1.19
CA LEU A 40 0.19 5.58 0.57
C LEU A 40 -0.93 6.63 0.63
N LEU A 41 -1.37 7.08 -0.55
CA LEU A 41 -2.41 8.09 -0.70
C LEU A 41 -3.73 7.42 -1.05
N TYR A 42 -4.71 7.59 -0.17
CA TYR A 42 -6.06 7.08 -0.32
C TYR A 42 -7.01 8.23 -0.68
N ASP A 43 -7.96 7.95 -1.56
CA ASP A 43 -9.03 8.88 -1.96
C ASP A 43 -10.17 8.94 -0.93
N ARG A 44 -10.26 7.91 -0.08
CA ARG A 44 -11.30 7.72 0.94
C ARG A 44 -10.69 7.73 2.33
N ALA A 45 -11.49 8.18 3.30
CA ALA A 45 -11.14 8.11 4.71
C ALA A 45 -10.84 6.65 5.09
N TRP A 46 -9.69 6.45 5.72
CA TRP A 46 -9.20 5.14 6.11
C TRP A 46 -9.94 4.67 7.37
N GLU A 47 -10.96 3.82 7.20
CA GLU A 47 -11.77 3.36 8.35
C GLU A 47 -11.04 2.33 9.21
N THR A 48 -10.01 1.62 8.70
CA THR A 48 -9.24 0.65 9.51
C THR A 48 -7.88 0.30 8.87
N PRO A 49 -6.76 0.26 9.63
CA PRO A 49 -5.45 -0.16 9.11
C PRO A 49 -5.39 -1.59 8.58
N PHE A 50 -5.09 -1.73 7.29
CA PHE A 50 -4.77 -3.00 6.63
C PHE A 50 -3.41 -3.59 7.09
N ILE A 51 -2.45 -2.76 7.49
CA ILE A 51 -1.14 -3.19 7.99
C ILE A 51 -1.01 -2.72 9.43
N THR A 52 -0.96 -3.67 10.36
CA THR A 52 -0.54 -3.47 11.74
C THR A 52 0.89 -4.01 11.90
N ALA A 53 1.71 -3.26 12.61
CA ALA A 53 3.11 -3.59 12.91
C ALA A 53 3.25 -4.90 13.71
#